data_AF-D7NC37-F1
#
_entry.id   AF-D7NC37-F1
#
_cell.length_a   1.000
_cell.length_b   1.000
_cell.length_c   1.000
_cell.angle_alpha   90.00
_cell.angle_beta   90.00
_cell.angle_gamma   90.00
#
_symmetry.space_group_name_H-M   'P 1'
#
loop_
_entity.id
_entity.type
_entity.pdbx_description
1 polymer ?
#
loop_
_entity_poly.entity_id
_entity_poly.type
_entity_poly.pdbx_seq_one_letter_code
_entity_poly.pdbx_strand_id
1 'polypeptide(L)'
;MNSKTAARTKILFICLGNICRSPAAHAVFQKKIDDRGLSERFEVDSAGIGNWHVGQLPDRRMREYGARRGYQVNHHARQFQTSDFKHFDRIVVMDEDNYRIITSKASSDEEAGKVVRMADFFTSHPRATSVPDPYYGGAEDFELALDLIEDGVEGMLKEMGEE
;
A
#
# COMPACT_ATOMS: atom_id res chain seq x y z
N MET A 1 -35.02 8.38 5.43
CA MET A 1 -34.01 7.97 6.43
C MET A 1 -32.66 8.47 5.92
N ASN A 2 -32.14 9.55 6.50
CA ASN A 2 -30.86 10.14 6.08
C ASN A 2 -29.71 9.27 6.60
N SER A 3 -29.28 8.30 5.80
CA SER A 3 -27.96 7.69 5.97
C SER A 3 -26.93 8.74 5.56
N LYS A 4 -26.43 9.53 6.53
CA LYS A 4 -25.11 10.14 6.37
C LYS A 4 -24.14 8.97 6.30
N THR A 5 -23.77 8.56 5.09
CA THR A 5 -22.64 7.66 4.88
C THR A 5 -21.45 8.31 5.61
N ALA A 6 -20.89 7.63 6.62
CA ALA A 6 -19.68 8.11 7.26
C ALA A 6 -18.61 8.29 6.18
N ALA A 7 -17.84 9.37 6.24
CA ALA A 7 -16.75 9.57 5.28
C ALA A 7 -15.77 8.41 5.41
N ARG A 8 -15.42 7.78 4.28
CA ARG A 8 -14.44 6.69 4.24
C ARG A 8 -13.03 7.24 4.41
N THR A 9 -12.20 6.52 5.15
CA THR A 9 -10.75 6.76 5.18
C THR A 9 -10.13 6.24 3.89
N LYS A 10 -9.45 7.11 3.16
CA LYS A 10 -8.90 6.80 1.83
C LYS A 10 -7.39 6.59 1.92
N ILE A 11 -6.93 5.40 1.55
CA ILE A 11 -5.53 4.98 1.65
C ILE A 11 -4.99 4.62 0.27
N LEU A 12 -3.82 5.18 -0.09
CA LEU A 12 -3.12 4.87 -1.32
C LEU A 12 -1.75 4.26 -1.03
N PHE A 13 -1.49 3.06 -1.55
CA PHE A 13 -0.18 2.42 -1.46
C PHE A 13 0.68 2.75 -2.68
N ILE A 14 1.94 3.14 -2.48
CA ILE A 14 2.85 3.56 -3.55
C ILE A 14 4.15 2.76 -3.54
N CYS A 15 4.53 2.22 -4.69
CA CYS A 15 5.89 1.78 -4.94
C CYS A 15 6.41 2.33 -6.27
N LEU A 16 7.61 1.91 -6.69
CA LEU A 16 8.21 2.41 -7.93
C LEU A 16 7.37 2.08 -9.19
N GLY A 17 7.03 0.81 -9.40
CA GLY A 17 6.42 0.32 -10.65
C GLY A 17 4.97 -0.16 -10.55
N ASN A 18 4.37 -0.20 -9.36
CA ASN A 18 3.00 -0.68 -9.10
C ASN A 18 2.68 -2.10 -9.60
N ILE A 19 3.66 -3.00 -9.56
CA ILE A 19 3.47 -4.41 -9.94
C ILE A 19 3.86 -5.41 -8.84
N CYS A 20 4.69 -5.02 -7.87
CA CYS A 20 5.10 -5.90 -6.77
C CYS A 20 4.49 -5.44 -5.44
N ARG A 21 5.15 -4.48 -4.79
CA ARG A 21 4.89 -4.11 -3.39
C ARG A 21 3.55 -3.41 -3.16
N SER A 22 3.23 -2.34 -3.90
CA SER A 22 2.00 -1.59 -3.65
C SER A 22 0.70 -2.34 -3.99
N PRO A 23 0.60 -3.15 -5.08
CA PRO A 23 -0.57 -4.00 -5.28
C PRO A 23 -0.73 -5.07 -4.19
N ALA A 24 0.39 -5.60 -3.67
CA ALA A 24 0.35 -6.55 -2.56
C ALA A 24 -0.16 -5.89 -1.28
N ALA A 25 0.33 -4.70 -0.94
CA ALA A 25 -0.16 -3.93 0.21
C ALA A 25 -1.67 -3.61 0.10
N HIS A 26 -2.14 -3.22 -1.09
CA HIS A 26 -3.57 -3.06 -1.36
C HIS A 26 -4.34 -4.36 -1.08
N ALA A 27 -3.90 -5.49 -1.64
CA ALA A 27 -4.59 -6.77 -1.47
C ALA A 27 -4.61 -7.26 -0.02
N VAL A 28 -3.51 -7.07 0.71
CA VAL A 28 -3.41 -7.43 2.13
C VAL A 28 -4.33 -6.55 2.96
N PHE A 29 -4.28 -5.23 2.78
CA PHE A 29 -5.16 -4.30 3.50
C PHE A 29 -6.64 -4.59 3.22
N GLN A 30 -7.01 -4.76 1.94
CA GLN A 30 -8.38 -5.07 1.54
C GLN A 30 -8.88 -6.36 2.20
N LYS A 31 -8.10 -7.44 2.15
CA LYS A 31 -8.45 -8.71 2.79
C LYS A 31 -8.68 -8.55 4.30
N LYS A 32 -7.80 -7.79 4.96
CA LYS A 32 -7.83 -7.54 6.40
C LYS A 32 -9.03 -6.72 6.85
N ILE A 33 -9.48 -5.74 6.06
CA ILE A 33 -10.71 -5.00 6.36
C ILE A 33 -11.97 -5.80 6.02
N ASP A 34 -11.93 -6.63 4.97
CA ASP A 34 -13.06 -7.51 4.62
C ASP A 34 -13.31 -8.54 5.73
N ASP A 35 -12.25 -9.19 6.23
CA ASP A 35 -12.34 -10.16 7.32
C ASP A 35 -12.90 -9.57 8.62
N ARG A 36 -12.71 -8.25 8.83
CA ARG A 36 -13.20 -7.50 9.99
C ARG A 36 -14.55 -6.82 9.76
N GLY A 37 -15.13 -6.91 8.55
CA GLY A 37 -16.37 -6.21 8.20
C GLY A 37 -16.24 -4.68 8.14
N LEU A 38 -15.03 -4.18 7.87
CA LEU A 38 -14.70 -2.75 7.85
C LEU A 38 -14.69 -2.15 6.44
N SER A 39 -15.00 -2.93 5.41
CA SER A 39 -14.90 -2.51 3.99
C SER A 39 -15.67 -1.23 3.67
N GLU A 40 -16.79 -0.96 4.34
CA GLU A 40 -17.57 0.25 4.11
C GLU A 40 -16.91 1.53 4.64
N ARG A 41 -15.92 1.40 5.53
CA ARG A 41 -15.20 2.51 6.19
C ARG A 41 -13.94 2.94 5.45
N PHE A 42 -13.48 2.13 4.49
CA PHE A 42 -12.22 2.38 3.79
C PHE A 42 -12.42 2.44 2.28
N GLU A 43 -11.59 3.24 1.63
CA GLU A 43 -11.35 3.19 0.19
C GLU A 43 -9.84 2.99 0.01
N VAL A 44 -9.45 1.99 -0.75
CA VAL A 44 -8.06 1.55 -0.85
C VAL A 44 -7.68 1.47 -2.31
N ASP A 45 -6.48 1.93 -2.64
CA ASP A 45 -5.94 1.91 -4.00
C ASP A 45 -4.42 1.67 -3.96
N SER A 46 -3.80 1.39 -5.10
CA SER A 46 -2.36 1.38 -5.26
C SER A 46 -1.91 2.05 -6.56
N ALA A 47 -0.77 2.73 -6.52
CA ALA A 47 -0.18 3.35 -7.69
C ALA A 47 1.35 3.26 -7.71
N GLY A 48 1.93 3.70 -8.83
CA GLY A 48 3.35 3.66 -9.14
C GLY A 48 3.91 5.05 -9.40
N ILE A 49 5.16 5.28 -9.01
CA ILE A 49 5.87 6.52 -9.37
C ILE A 49 6.08 6.60 -10.88
N GLY A 50 6.54 5.49 -11.46
CA GLY A 50 6.73 5.36 -12.90
C GLY A 50 5.49 4.90 -13.64
N ASN A 51 5.53 5.04 -14.97
CA ASN A 51 4.44 4.65 -15.87
C ASN A 51 4.72 3.38 -16.67
N TRP A 52 5.84 2.68 -16.42
CA TRP A 52 6.30 1.54 -17.23
C TRP A 52 5.30 0.39 -17.35
N HIS A 53 4.48 0.19 -16.32
CA HIS A 53 3.56 -0.94 -16.22
C HIS A 53 2.09 -0.56 -16.29
N VAL A 54 1.74 0.68 -16.62
CA VAL A 54 0.33 1.14 -16.59
C VAL A 54 -0.56 0.21 -17.41
N GLY A 55 -1.66 -0.25 -16.79
CA GLY A 55 -2.63 -1.19 -17.36
C GLY A 55 -2.23 -2.67 -17.26
N GLN A 56 -1.04 -3.00 -16.76
CA GLN A 56 -0.62 -4.39 -16.56
C GLN A 56 -1.14 -4.95 -15.24
N LEU A 57 -1.29 -6.26 -15.18
CA LEU A 57 -1.48 -6.97 -13.91
C LEU A 57 -0.20 -6.93 -13.07
N PRO A 58 -0.31 -7.15 -11.75
CA PRO A 58 0.84 -7.31 -10.87
C PRO A 58 1.78 -8.44 -11.33
N ASP A 59 3.05 -8.36 -10.93
CA ASP A 59 4.09 -9.34 -11.23
C ASP A 59 3.58 -10.76 -10.90
N ARG A 60 3.75 -11.68 -11.85
CA ARG A 60 3.27 -13.06 -11.74
C ARG A 60 3.72 -13.73 -10.43
N ARG A 61 4.96 -13.47 -9.99
CA ARG A 61 5.52 -14.03 -8.75
C ARG A 61 4.80 -13.47 -7.54
N MET A 62 4.60 -12.15 -7.47
CA MET A 62 3.86 -11.54 -6.37
C MET A 62 2.42 -12.07 -6.28
N ARG A 63 1.77 -12.28 -7.42
CA ARG A 63 0.45 -12.92 -7.49
C ARG A 63 0.47 -14.35 -6.96
N GLU A 64 1.49 -15.12 -7.33
CA GLU A 64 1.65 -16.50 -6.90
C GLU A 64 1.88 -16.61 -5.39
N TYR A 65 2.83 -15.85 -4.83
CA TYR A 65 3.11 -15.84 -3.40
C TYR A 65 1.96 -15.24 -2.58
N GLY A 66 1.35 -14.16 -3.06
CA GLY A 66 0.15 -13.59 -2.44
C GLY A 66 -1.01 -14.58 -2.38
N ALA A 67 -1.27 -15.32 -3.47
CA ALA A 67 -2.34 -16.31 -3.50
C ALA A 67 -2.11 -17.48 -2.52
N ARG A 68 -0.85 -17.90 -2.31
CA ARG A 68 -0.51 -18.93 -1.29
C ARG A 68 -0.90 -18.48 0.13
N ARG A 69 -0.90 -17.18 0.39
CA ARG A 69 -1.32 -16.56 1.65
C ARG A 69 -2.80 -16.12 1.67
N GLY A 70 -3.55 -16.39 0.60
CA GLY A 70 -4.98 -16.05 0.51
C GLY A 70 -5.27 -14.64 0.00
N TYR A 71 -4.29 -13.94 -0.58
CA TYR A 71 -4.46 -12.60 -1.15
C TYR A 71 -4.70 -12.63 -2.66
N GLN A 72 -5.64 -11.81 -3.12
CA GLN A 72 -5.87 -11.56 -4.55
C GLN A 72 -5.12 -10.31 -5.00
N VAL A 73 -3.87 -10.48 -5.43
CA VAL A 73 -3.04 -9.37 -5.94
C VAL A 73 -3.37 -9.12 -7.42
N ASN A 74 -4.46 -8.42 -7.72
CA ASN A 74 -4.95 -8.23 -9.10
C ASN A 74 -5.19 -6.76 -9.50
N HIS A 75 -4.73 -5.82 -8.70
CA HIS A 75 -4.86 -4.39 -8.98
C HIS A 75 -4.08 -4.01 -10.24
N HIS A 76 -4.72 -3.38 -11.21
CA HIS A 76 -4.05 -2.97 -12.46
C HIS A 76 -3.15 -1.78 -12.19
N ALA A 77 -1.93 -1.85 -12.71
CA ALA A 77 -0.95 -0.82 -12.46
C ALA A 77 -1.42 0.53 -13.01
N ARG A 78 -1.29 1.59 -12.20
CA ARG A 78 -1.54 2.98 -12.60
C ARG A 78 -0.42 3.88 -12.10
N GLN A 79 -0.23 5.01 -12.77
CA GLN A 79 0.73 6.01 -12.32
C GLN A 79 0.08 6.93 -11.27
N PHE A 80 0.85 7.28 -10.25
CA PHE A 80 0.54 8.33 -9.29
C PHE A 80 0.30 9.66 -10.01
N GLN A 81 -0.76 10.36 -9.63
CA GLN A 81 -1.10 11.69 -10.12
C GLN A 81 -1.09 12.67 -8.94
N THR A 82 -0.74 13.93 -9.17
CA THR A 82 -0.80 14.95 -8.09
C THR A 82 -2.21 15.16 -7.54
N SER A 83 -3.25 14.83 -8.30
CA SER A 83 -4.63 14.79 -7.81
C SER A 83 -4.85 13.75 -6.71
N ASP A 84 -4.01 12.71 -6.62
CA ASP A 84 -4.08 11.70 -5.55
C ASP A 84 -3.86 12.35 -4.17
N PHE A 85 -3.03 13.39 -4.06
CA PHE A 85 -2.86 14.15 -2.80
C PHE A 85 -4.17 14.77 -2.30
N LYS A 86 -5.07 15.15 -3.22
CA LYS A 86 -6.37 15.74 -2.88
C LYS A 86 -7.41 14.68 -2.56
N HIS A 87 -7.29 13.51 -3.17
CA HIS A 87 -8.28 12.44 -3.00
C HIS A 87 -8.02 11.58 -1.78
N PHE A 88 -6.77 11.23 -1.49
CA PHE A 88 -6.41 10.33 -0.40
C PHE A 88 -6.08 11.06 0.90
N ASP A 89 -6.40 10.42 2.01
CA ASP A 89 -6.12 10.93 3.36
C ASP A 89 -4.72 10.50 3.81
N ARG A 90 -4.28 9.31 3.38
CA ARG A 90 -2.96 8.76 3.70
C ARG A 90 -2.33 8.09 2.48
N ILE A 91 -1.08 8.43 2.19
CA ILE A 91 -0.29 7.87 1.09
C ILE A 91 0.87 7.10 1.71
N VAL A 92 0.86 5.77 1.56
CA VAL A 92 1.81 4.87 2.21
C VAL A 92 2.85 4.39 1.20
N VAL A 93 4.11 4.74 1.43
CA VAL A 93 5.23 4.39 0.55
C VAL A 93 6.03 3.21 1.09
N MET A 94 6.65 2.44 0.20
CA MET A 94 7.31 1.18 0.58
C MET A 94 8.75 1.36 1.06
N ASP A 95 9.46 2.38 0.57
CA ASP A 95 10.86 2.65 0.90
C ASP A 95 11.16 4.16 0.95
N GLU A 96 12.37 4.52 1.37
CA GLU A 96 12.79 5.92 1.52
C GLU A 96 12.91 6.65 0.18
N ASP A 97 13.26 5.95 -0.91
CA ASP A 97 13.30 6.58 -2.24
C ASP A 97 11.90 6.97 -2.69
N ASN A 98 10.91 6.09 -2.45
CA ASN A 98 9.52 6.36 -2.73
C ASN A 98 9.02 7.54 -1.89
N TYR A 99 9.39 7.58 -0.61
CA TYR A 99 9.07 8.71 0.29
C TYR A 99 9.59 10.03 -0.26
N ARG A 100 10.88 10.11 -0.56
CA ARG A 100 11.53 11.33 -1.08
C ARG A 100 10.91 11.79 -2.41
N ILE A 101 10.63 10.86 -3.32
CA ILE A 101 10.07 11.20 -4.64
C ILE A 101 8.62 11.66 -4.55
N ILE A 102 7.79 11.02 -3.72
CA ILE A 102 6.39 11.41 -3.57
C ILE A 102 6.30 12.72 -2.81
N THR A 103 6.99 12.88 -1.68
CA THR A 103 6.99 14.15 -0.94
C THR A 103 7.51 15.32 -1.80
N SER A 104 8.50 15.12 -2.67
CA SER A 104 8.96 16.18 -3.59
C SER A 104 7.93 16.59 -4.66
N LYS A 105 6.86 15.82 -4.85
CA LYS A 105 5.74 16.14 -5.75
C LYS A 105 4.61 16.89 -5.06
N ALA A 106 4.63 16.98 -3.73
CA ALA A 106 3.65 17.72 -2.97
C ALA A 106 3.78 19.24 -3.24
N SER A 107 2.64 19.92 -3.31
CA SER A 107 2.57 21.38 -3.51
C SER A 107 2.46 22.16 -2.20
N SER A 108 2.32 21.47 -1.07
CA SER A 108 2.21 22.05 0.28
C SER A 108 2.68 21.08 1.35
N ASP A 109 2.97 21.62 2.54
CA ASP A 109 3.32 20.82 3.73
C ASP A 109 2.16 19.90 4.17
N GLU A 110 0.91 20.31 3.92
CA GLU A 110 -0.26 19.48 4.18
C GLU A 110 -0.26 18.23 3.30
N GLU A 111 -0.03 18.38 2.00
CA GLU A 111 0.07 17.24 1.07
C GLU A 111 1.27 16.33 1.40
N ALA A 112 2.42 16.93 1.75
CA ALA A 112 3.60 16.18 2.17
C ALA A 112 3.35 15.41 3.47
N GLY A 113 2.60 15.99 4.42
CA GLY A 113 2.25 15.38 5.70
C GLY A 113 1.32 14.17 5.60
N LYS A 114 0.66 13.96 4.45
CA LYS A 114 -0.13 12.74 4.18
C LYS A 114 0.73 11.54 3.84
N VAL A 115 2.00 11.75 3.48
CA VAL A 115 2.91 10.70 3.04
C VAL A 115 3.57 10.08 4.27
N VAL A 116 3.43 8.76 4.42
CA VAL A 116 3.98 7.98 5.53
C VAL A 116 4.68 6.73 5.00
N ARG A 117 5.62 6.17 5.76
CA ARG A 117 6.34 4.96 5.35
C ARG A 117 5.61 3.74 5.88
N MET A 118 5.56 2.67 5.08
CA MET A 118 5.06 1.38 5.57
C MET A 118 5.83 0.90 6.81
N ALA A 119 7.13 1.18 6.87
CA ALA A 119 7.99 0.81 7.99
C ALA A 119 7.66 1.51 9.31
N ASP A 120 6.96 2.64 9.28
CA ASP A 120 6.52 3.36 10.48
C ASP A 120 5.51 2.52 11.30
N PHE A 121 4.94 1.48 10.68
CA PHE A 121 3.92 0.61 11.27
C PHE A 121 4.40 -0.81 11.59
N PHE A 122 5.69 -1.13 11.42
CA PHE A 122 6.20 -2.47 11.74
C PHE A 122 6.22 -2.71 13.25
N THR A 123 5.63 -3.83 13.67
CA THR A 123 5.57 -4.23 15.08
C THR A 123 6.33 -5.52 15.35
N SER A 124 6.26 -6.46 14.41
CA SER A 124 6.92 -7.77 14.47
C SER A 124 8.33 -7.73 13.87
N HIS A 125 8.61 -6.73 13.01
CA HIS A 125 9.91 -6.53 12.36
C HIS A 125 10.52 -5.15 12.68
N PRO A 126 10.77 -4.80 13.95
CA PRO A 126 11.17 -3.44 14.36
C PRO A 126 12.56 -3.00 13.87
N ARG A 127 13.35 -3.91 13.28
CA ARG A 127 14.66 -3.60 12.67
C ARG A 127 14.57 -3.32 11.17
N ALA A 128 13.45 -3.64 10.54
CA ALA A 128 13.23 -3.34 9.13
C ALA A 128 12.90 -1.86 8.97
N THR A 129 13.49 -1.21 7.98
CA THR A 129 13.33 0.23 7.72
C THR A 129 12.58 0.51 6.42
N SER A 130 12.27 -0.52 5.64
CA SER A 130 11.51 -0.44 4.39
C SER A 130 11.02 -1.83 3.98
N VAL A 131 10.12 -1.88 3.00
CA VAL A 131 9.79 -3.09 2.25
C VAL A 131 10.74 -3.19 1.04
N PRO A 132 11.72 -4.10 1.05
CA PRO A 132 12.73 -4.19 -0.01
C PRO A 132 12.08 -4.56 -1.35
N ASP A 133 12.66 -4.09 -2.46
CA ASP A 133 12.13 -4.40 -3.78
C ASP A 133 12.46 -5.84 -4.19
N PRO A 134 11.47 -6.73 -4.37
CA PRO A 134 11.72 -8.13 -4.68
C PRO A 134 11.98 -8.37 -6.17
N TYR A 135 11.87 -7.37 -7.04
CA TYR A 135 11.76 -7.56 -8.49
C TYR A 135 12.94 -8.32 -9.11
N TYR A 136 14.17 -8.03 -8.69
CA TYR A 136 15.40 -8.70 -9.13
C TYR A 136 15.81 -9.89 -8.24
N GLY A 137 15.00 -10.18 -7.22
CA GLY A 137 15.24 -11.22 -6.23
C GLY A 137 14.63 -12.58 -6.57
N GLY A 138 14.81 -13.51 -5.64
CA GLY A 138 14.27 -14.87 -5.65
C GLY A 138 13.00 -15.00 -4.80
N ALA A 139 12.60 -16.25 -4.53
CA ALA A 139 11.42 -16.58 -3.74
C ALA A 139 11.39 -15.88 -2.38
N GLU A 140 12.51 -15.92 -1.67
CA GLU A 140 12.66 -15.37 -0.31
C GLU A 140 12.40 -13.86 -0.28
N ASP A 141 12.75 -13.12 -1.33
CA ASP A 141 12.51 -11.68 -1.40
C ASP A 141 11.02 -11.34 -1.51
N PHE A 142 10.25 -12.16 -2.26
CA PHE A 142 8.79 -11.99 -2.35
C PHE A 142 8.09 -12.34 -1.05
N GLU A 143 8.52 -13.42 -0.39
CA GLU A 143 7.98 -13.82 0.93
C GLU A 143 8.31 -12.75 1.97
N LEU A 144 9.55 -12.26 2.04
CA LEU A 144 9.94 -11.19 2.96
C LEU A 144 9.15 -9.90 2.70
N ALA A 145 8.95 -9.52 1.44
CA ALA A 145 8.14 -8.36 1.11
C ALA A 145 6.69 -8.52 1.62
N LEU A 146 6.10 -9.71 1.49
CA LEU A 146 4.77 -10.00 2.03
C LEU A 146 4.75 -10.01 3.56
N ASP A 147 5.76 -10.58 4.24
CA ASP A 147 5.86 -10.59 5.71
C ASP A 147 5.85 -9.16 6.27
N LEU A 148 6.65 -8.28 5.67
CA LEU A 148 6.74 -6.88 6.08
C LEU A 148 5.45 -6.11 5.75
N ILE A 149 4.84 -6.37 4.60
CA ILE A 149 3.55 -5.75 4.24
C ILE A 149 2.45 -6.19 5.22
N GLU A 150 2.39 -7.47 5.59
CA GLU A 150 1.41 -7.97 6.55
C GLU A 150 1.58 -7.33 7.93
N ASP A 151 2.82 -7.25 8.42
CA ASP A 151 3.13 -6.58 9.69
C ASP A 151 2.78 -5.10 9.66
N GLY A 152 3.16 -4.39 8.58
CA GLY A 152 2.85 -2.97 8.42
C GLY A 152 1.35 -2.69 8.34
N VAL A 153 0.60 -3.50 7.58
CA VAL A 153 -0.87 -3.36 7.49
C VAL A 153 -1.54 -3.63 8.83
N GLU A 154 -1.08 -4.65 9.58
CA GLU A 154 -1.62 -4.96 10.89
C GLU A 154 -1.33 -3.82 11.89
N GLY A 155 -0.11 -3.28 11.88
CA GLY A 155 0.26 -2.12 12.68
C GLY A 155 -0.55 -0.86 12.32
N MET A 156 -0.80 -0.63 11.02
CA MET A 156 -1.65 0.48 10.56
C MET A 156 -3.08 0.36 11.10
N LEU A 157 -3.70 -0.82 10.99
CA LEU A 157 -5.06 -1.05 11.47
C LEU A 157 -5.14 -0.88 13.00
N LYS A 158 -4.13 -1.36 13.72
CA LYS A 158 -4.03 -1.17 15.16
C LYS A 158 -3.90 0.30 15.57
N GLU A 159 -3.06 1.08 14.88
CA GLU A 159 -2.97 2.54 15.11
C GLU A 159 -4.34 3.21 14.92
N MET A 160 -5.10 2.77 13.92
CA MET A 160 -6.43 3.29 13.62
C MET A 160 -7.52 2.82 14.60
N GLY A 161 -7.21 1.90 15.53
CA GLY A 161 -8.16 1.33 16.48
C GLY A 161 -9.05 0.23 15.90
N GLU A 162 -8.59 -0.43 14.84
CA GLU A 162 -9.31 -1.43 14.04
C GLU A 162 -8.77 -2.86 14.27
N GLU A 163 -8.77 -3.31 15.53
CA GLU A 163 -8.33 -4.67 15.91
C GLU A 163 -9.30 -5.77 15.48
#